data_AF-A0A3P5DIZ9-F1
#
_entry.id   AF-A0A3P5DIZ9-F1
#
_cell.length_a   1.000
_cell.length_b   1.000
_cell.length_c   1.000
_cell.angle_alpha   90.00
_cell.angle_beta   90.00
_cell.angle_gamma   90.00
#
_symmetry.space_group_name_H-M   'P 1'
#
loop_
_entity.id
_entity.type
_entity.pdbx_description
1 polymer ?
#
loop_
_entity_poly.entity_id
_entity_poly.type
_entity_poly.pdbx_seq_one_letter_code
_entity_poly.pdbx_strand_id
1 'polypeptide(L)' 'MNEVLSDRKNKGNVTYRIVVSEDATRLFIELEKLMKVRSKEADKNN' A
#
# COMPACT_ATOMS: atom_id res chain seq x y z
N MET A 1 3.34 -17.76 -6.77
CA MET A 1 3.32 -16.33 -7.09
C MET A 1 4.25 -15.67 -6.09
N ASN A 2 5.50 -15.47 -6.50
CA ASN A 2 6.56 -15.01 -5.60
C ASN A 2 6.72 -13.50 -5.75
N GLU A 3 6.72 -12.76 -4.65
CA GLU A 3 7.03 -11.32 -4.67
C GLU A 3 8.50 -11.12 -5.10
N VAL A 4 8.71 -10.28 -6.11
CA VAL A 4 10.03 -9.96 -6.68
C VAL A 4 10.47 -8.57 -6.24
N LEU A 5 9.55 -7.60 -6.24
CA LEU A 5 9.79 -6.22 -5.87
C LEU A 5 8.55 -5.67 -5.19
N SER A 6 8.75 -4.88 -4.13
CA SER A 6 7.73 -3.95 -3.69
C SER A 6 8.30 -2.57 -3.43
N ASP A 7 7.50 -1.54 -3.72
CA ASP A 7 7.80 -0.15 -3.39
C ASP A 7 6.56 0.55 -2.81
N ARG A 8 6.81 1.59 -2.03
CA ARG A 8 5.77 2.43 -1.43
C ARG A 8 6.08 3.90 -1.69
N LYS A 9 5.11 4.58 -2.31
CA LYS A 9 5.16 6.04 -2.48
C LYS A 9 4.09 6.74 -1.66
N ASN A 10 4.52 7.63 -0.79
CA ASN A 10 3.62 8.47 0.00
C ASN A 10 3.33 9.80 -0.72
N LYS A 11 2.05 10.20 -0.75
CA LYS A 11 1.57 11.51 -1.22
C LYS A 11 0.47 12.01 -0.29
N GLY A 12 0.85 12.88 0.65
CA GLY A 12 -0.07 13.37 1.70
C GLY A 12 -0.54 12.23 2.61
N ASN A 13 -1.85 12.05 2.73
CA ASN A 13 -2.48 10.97 3.51
C ASN A 13 -2.68 9.67 2.71
N VAL A 14 -2.15 9.60 1.49
CA VAL A 14 -2.26 8.44 0.62
C VAL A 14 -0.91 7.77 0.49
N THR A 15 -0.88 6.45 0.64
CA THR A 15 0.26 5.61 0.30
C THR A 15 -0.13 4.74 -0.90
N TYR A 16 0.64 4.82 -1.97
CA TYR A 16 0.56 3.89 -3.08
C TYR A 16 1.56 2.76 -2.83
N ARG A 17 1.12 1.52 -2.92
CA ARG A 17 2.00 0.35 -2.88
C ARG A 17 1.97 -0.31 -4.25
N ILE A 18 3.16 -0.61 -4.76
CA ILE A 18 3.36 -1.36 -5.99
C ILE A 18 4.00 -2.67 -5.59
N VAL A 19 3.42 -3.79 -5.99
CA VAL A 19 3.99 -5.12 -5.79
C VAL A 19 4.12 -5.78 -7.15
N VAL A 20 5.34 -6.21 -7.48
CA VAL A 20 5.60 -7.06 -8.63
C VAL A 20 5.81 -8.48 -8.11
N SER A 21 5.03 -9.41 -8.64
CA SER A 21 5.19 -10.83 -8.37
C SER A 21 5.26 -11.60 -9.67
N GLU A 22 5.87 -12.77 -9.64
CA GLU A 22 6.02 -13.60 -10.82
C GLU A 22 5.62 -15.06 -10.56
N ASP A 23 5.20 -15.71 -11.64
CA ASP A 23 5.19 -17.16 -11.76
C ASP A 23 6.09 -17.58 -12.94
N ALA A 24 6.07 -18.87 -13.29
CA ALA A 24 6.95 -19.44 -14.31
C ALA A 24 6.85 -18.77 -15.70
N THR A 25 5.78 -18.02 -15.99
CA THR A 25 5.55 -17.45 -17.32
C THR A 25 5.04 -16.01 -17.31
N ARG A 26 4.64 -15.47 -16.15
CA ARG A 26 3.93 -14.20 -16.06
C ARG A 26 4.48 -13.32 -14.95
N LEU A 27 4.49 -12.03 -15.25
CA LEU A 27 4.63 -10.97 -14.28
C LEU A 27 3.25 -10.41 -13.94
N PHE A 28 3.04 -10.17 -12.66
CA PHE A 28 1.83 -9.58 -12.12
C PHE A 28 2.21 -8.31 -11.36
N ILE A 29 1.49 -7.24 -11.64
CA ILE A 29 1.66 -5.95 -10.96
C ILE A 29 0.38 -5.66 -10.20
N GLU A 30 0.49 -5.56 -8.89
CA GLU A 30 -0.58 -5.12 -8.01
C GLU A 30 -0.33 -3.68 -7.57
N LEU A 31 -1.36 -2.85 -7.70
CA LEU A 31 -1.34 -1.43 -7.33
C LEU A 31 -2.38 -1.18 -6.24
N GLU A 32 -1.93 -0.95 -5.01
CA GLU A 32 -2.81 -0.65 -3.88
C GLU A 32 -2.76 0.85 -3.55
N LYS A 33 -3.94 1.45 -3.30
CA LYS A 33 -4.06 2.81 -2.76
C LYS A 33 -4.53 2.72 -1.31
N LEU A 34 -3.60 2.92 -0.38
CA LEU A 34 -3.83 2.88 1.06
C LEU A 34 -4.08 4.30 1.58
N MET A 35 -5.28 4.57 2.06
CA MET A 35 -5.60 5.84 2.71
C MET A 35 -5.28 5.70 4.20
N LYS A 36 -4.52 6.65 4.77
CA LYS A 36 -4.51 6.79 6.24
C LYS A 36 -5.92 7.20 6.66
N VAL A 37 -6.67 6.26 7.22
CA VAL A 37 -7.85 6.59 8.02
C VAL A 37 -7.31 7.53 9.10
N ARG A 38 -7.78 8.78 9.12
CA ARG A 38 -7.51 9.65 10.27
C ARG A 38 -8.01 8.84 11.46
N SER A 39 -7.12 8.36 12.32
CA SER A 39 -7.52 8.01 13.67
C SER A 39 -8.30 9.22 14.13
N LYS A 40 -9.60 9.07 14.39
CA LYS A 40 -10.26 10.00 15.28
C LYS A 40 -9.42 9.86 16.54
N GLU A 41 -8.51 10.79 16.77
CA GLU A 41 -8.16 11.14 18.13
C GLU A 41 -9.52 11.36 18.75
N ALA A 42 -10.00 10.34 19.47
CA ALA A 42 -11.14 10.50 20.32
C ALA A 42 -10.70 11.63 21.23
N ASP A 43 -11.34 12.79 21.08
CA ASP A 43 -11.23 13.92 21.97
C ASP A 43 -11.31 13.37 23.40
N LYS A 44 -10.16 13.12 24.02
CA LYS A 44 -10.03 12.94 25.46
C LYS A 44 -9.99 14.35 26.04
N ASN A 45 -11.12 15.04 25.90
CA ASN A 45 -11.55 16.00 26.90
C ASN A 45 -12.41 15.23 27.88
N ASN A 46 -11.76 14.75 28.95
CA ASN A 46 -12.29 14.72 30.31
C ASN A 46 -11.16 14.41 31.28
#